data_AF-A0AA38WW46-F1
#
_entry.id   AF-A0AA38WW46-F1
#
_cell.length_a   1.000
_cell.length_b   1.000
_cell.length_c   1.000
_cell.angle_alpha   90.00
_cell.angle_beta   90.00
_cell.angle_gamma   90.00
#
_symmetry.space_group_name_H-M   'P 1'
#
loop_
_entity.id
_entity.type
_entity.pdbx_description
1 polymer ?
#
loop_
_entity_poly.entity_id
_entity_poly.type
_entity_poly.pdbx_seq_one_letter_code
_entity_poly.pdbx_strand_id
1 'polypeptide(L)'
;MKQQQECPYPSLGNDRGCFNCYYGPAIYKDDFRYARIYQDSQTSDLVLEVVNKAKDIENRSRKECRKGEDIELQLEYKEDSYTFSFGIAGETTKFDTFDTLDLVGPDFTGPIIGVFSTCSEEESSLIFPDLKVA
;
A
#
# COMPACT_ATOMS: atom_id res chain seq x y z
N MET A 1 19.38 -19.67 -17.91
CA MET A 1 18.33 -20.15 -16.97
C MET A 1 17.83 -18.93 -16.22
N LYS A 2 16.68 -18.37 -16.58
CA LYS A 2 16.09 -17.24 -15.86
C LYS A 2 15.32 -17.83 -14.67
N GLN A 3 15.71 -17.45 -13.46
CA GLN A 3 14.94 -17.77 -12.26
C GLN A 3 13.57 -17.09 -12.38
N GLN A 4 12.50 -17.87 -12.31
CA GLN A 4 11.16 -17.36 -12.09
C GLN A 4 11.12 -16.80 -10.67
N GLN A 5 10.92 -15.49 -10.55
CA GLN A 5 10.70 -14.84 -9.26
C GLN A 5 9.22 -15.05 -8.91
N GLU A 6 8.98 -15.86 -7.88
CA GLU A 6 7.63 -16.13 -7.36
C GLU A 6 7.01 -14.83 -6.81
N CYS A 7 5.74 -14.59 -7.12
CA CYS A 7 5.00 -13.45 -6.58
C CYS A 7 4.90 -13.58 -5.06
N PRO A 8 5.28 -12.56 -4.27
CA PRO A 8 5.27 -12.63 -2.80
C PRO A 8 3.86 -12.64 -2.18
N TYR A 9 2.80 -12.67 -3.00
CA TYR A 9 1.40 -12.62 -2.56
C TYR A 9 0.73 -13.98 -2.76
N PRO A 10 0.22 -14.62 -1.70
CA PRO A 10 -0.45 -15.91 -1.84
C PRO A 10 -1.76 -15.74 -2.62
N SER A 11 -1.88 -16.47 -3.74
CA SER A 11 -3.15 -16.61 -4.45
C SER A 11 -4.09 -17.51 -3.65
N LEU A 12 -5.11 -16.92 -3.03
CA LEU A 12 -6.17 -17.66 -2.36
C LEU A 12 -7.18 -18.17 -3.41
N GLY A 13 -6.94 -19.38 -3.92
CA GLY A 13 -7.92 -20.37 -4.39
C GLY A 13 -9.11 -19.97 -5.29
N ASN A 14 -9.08 -20.54 -6.50
CA ASN A 14 -10.17 -21.04 -7.37
C ASN A 14 -11.07 -20.08 -8.19
N ASP A 15 -10.78 -20.04 -9.49
CA ASP A 15 -11.67 -19.89 -10.66
C ASP A 15 -12.62 -18.67 -10.78
N ARG A 16 -12.00 -17.55 -11.17
CA ARG A 16 -12.30 -16.63 -12.29
C ARG A 16 -11.16 -15.64 -12.29
N GLY A 17 -10.45 -15.44 -13.41
CA GLY A 17 -9.21 -14.65 -13.52
C GLY A 17 -9.17 -13.47 -12.55
N CYS A 18 -8.51 -13.69 -11.40
CA CYS A 18 -8.41 -12.69 -10.35
C CYS A 18 -7.20 -11.83 -10.71
N PHE A 19 -7.48 -10.72 -11.38
CA PHE A 19 -6.54 -9.63 -11.54
C PHE A 19 -6.24 -9.05 -10.15
N ASN A 20 -5.31 -9.66 -9.42
CA ASN A 20 -4.85 -9.11 -8.15
C ASN A 20 -3.89 -7.97 -8.44
N CYS A 21 -4.47 -6.79 -8.64
CA CYS A 21 -3.76 -5.53 -8.70
C CYS A 21 -3.78 -4.86 -7.33
N TYR A 22 -2.62 -4.39 -6.90
CA TYR A 22 -2.46 -3.55 -5.72
C TYR A 22 -1.83 -2.24 -6.18
N TYR A 23 -2.44 -1.13 -5.79
CA TYR A 23 -1.94 0.18 -6.15
C TYR A 23 -2.29 1.21 -5.09
N GLY A 24 -1.44 2.22 -4.96
CA GLY A 24 -1.62 3.32 -4.02
C GLY A 24 -0.29 3.94 -3.62
N PRO A 25 -0.27 4.86 -2.64
CA PRO A 25 0.96 5.37 -2.07
C PRO A 25 1.60 4.36 -1.11
N ALA A 26 2.93 4.39 -1.08
CA ALA A 26 3.75 3.61 -0.17
C ALA A 26 4.89 4.44 0.39
N ILE A 27 5.24 4.13 1.64
CA ILE A 27 6.51 4.43 2.27
C ILE A 27 7.36 3.17 2.10
N TYR A 28 8.39 3.23 1.27
CA TYR A 28 9.22 2.08 0.95
C TYR A 28 10.63 2.31 1.47
N LYS A 29 11.16 1.37 2.25
CA LYS A 29 12.56 1.38 2.69
C LYS A 29 13.36 0.32 1.94
N ASP A 30 12.85 -0.89 1.93
CA ASP A 30 13.33 -2.06 1.19
C ASP A 30 12.25 -3.15 1.18
N ASP A 31 12.57 -4.32 0.59
CA ASP A 31 11.65 -5.44 0.44
C ASP A 31 11.12 -6.00 1.78
N PHE A 32 11.79 -5.70 2.89
CA PHE A 32 11.43 -6.19 4.22
C PHE A 32 10.80 -5.11 5.10
N ARG A 33 10.80 -3.85 4.65
CA ARG A 33 10.38 -2.68 5.42
C ARG A 33 9.61 -1.70 4.53
N TYR A 34 8.29 -1.71 4.67
CA TYR A 34 7.42 -0.81 3.94
C TYR A 34 6.09 -0.62 4.67
N ALA A 35 5.45 0.51 4.39
CA ALA A 35 4.04 0.70 4.69
C ALA A 35 3.33 1.20 3.44
N ARG A 36 2.10 0.75 3.20
CA ARG A 36 1.35 1.10 2.01
C ARG A 36 -0.14 1.02 2.25
N ILE A 37 -0.89 1.81 1.50
CA ILE A 37 -2.31 1.57 1.30
C ILE A 37 -2.57 1.12 -0.12
N TYR A 38 -3.50 0.18 -0.26
CA TYR A 38 -3.97 -0.26 -1.57
C TYR A 38 -5.44 -0.65 -1.56
N GLN A 39 -6.08 -0.54 -2.71
CA GLN A 39 -7.40 -1.09 -2.90
C GLN A 39 -7.30 -2.59 -3.19
N ASP A 40 -8.00 -3.40 -2.40
CA ASP A 40 -8.19 -4.82 -2.70
C ASP A 40 -9.16 -4.96 -3.88
N SER A 41 -8.70 -5.49 -5.00
CA SER A 41 -9.54 -5.65 -6.20
C SER A 41 -10.76 -6.55 -6.01
N GLN A 42 -10.73 -7.48 -5.04
CA GLN A 42 -11.80 -8.43 -4.80
C GLN A 42 -12.88 -7.84 -3.90
N THR A 43 -12.48 -7.28 -2.75
CA THR A 43 -13.43 -6.72 -1.76
C THR A 43 -13.74 -5.25 -1.98
N SER A 44 -12.85 -4.54 -2.68
CA SER A 44 -12.80 -3.07 -2.78
C SER A 44 -12.56 -2.34 -1.48
N ASP A 45 -12.19 -3.04 -0.42
CA ASP A 45 -11.68 -2.40 0.78
C ASP A 45 -10.33 -1.72 0.48
N LEU A 46 -10.09 -0.61 1.17
CA LEU A 46 -8.73 -0.08 1.29
C LEU A 46 -8.03 -0.80 2.43
N VAL A 47 -6.83 -1.28 2.16
CA VAL A 47 -6.00 -2.03 3.10
C VAL A 47 -4.77 -1.20 3.42
N LEU A 48 -4.55 -0.92 4.70
CA LEU A 48 -3.24 -0.49 5.19
C LEU A 48 -2.44 -1.73 5.56
N GLU A 49 -1.22 -1.81 5.05
CA GLU A 49 -0.25 -2.83 5.40
C GLU A 49 1.05 -2.17 5.86
N VAL A 50 1.52 -2.55 7.05
CA VAL A 50 2.79 -2.10 7.65
C VAL A 50 3.64 -3.33 7.93
N VAL A 51 4.81 -3.40 7.30
CA VAL A 51 5.72 -4.54 7.35
C VAL A 51 7.10 -4.07 7.79
N ASN A 52 7.64 -4.71 8.82
CA ASN A 52 9.06 -4.71 9.15
C ASN A 52 9.45 -6.10 9.66
N LYS A 53 10.04 -6.91 8.80
CA LYS A 53 10.40 -8.30 9.14
C LYS A 53 11.48 -8.40 10.22
N ALA A 54 12.36 -7.41 10.34
CA ALA A 54 13.40 -7.41 11.38
C ALA A 54 12.84 -7.12 12.79
N LYS A 55 11.68 -6.47 12.87
CA LYS A 55 10.96 -6.17 14.11
C LYS A 55 9.75 -7.07 14.37
N ASP A 56 9.53 -8.09 13.54
CA ASP A 56 8.33 -8.93 13.57
C ASP A 56 7.01 -8.14 13.44
N ILE A 57 7.02 -7.07 12.65
CA ILE A 57 5.85 -6.26 12.36
C ILE A 57 5.24 -6.72 11.04
N GLU A 58 3.98 -7.16 11.08
CA GLU A 58 3.14 -7.43 9.93
C GLU A 58 1.68 -7.08 10.27
N ASN A 59 1.39 -5.78 10.27
CA ASN A 59 0.08 -5.26 10.64
C ASN A 59 -0.74 -4.97 9.38
N ARG A 60 -1.99 -5.44 9.37
CA ARG A 60 -2.96 -5.14 8.32
C ARG A 60 -4.26 -4.63 8.93
N SER A 61 -4.76 -3.51 8.44
CA SER A 61 -6.09 -3.01 8.76
C SER A 61 -6.87 -2.71 7.48
N ARG A 62 -8.19 -2.86 7.55
CA ARG A 62 -9.09 -2.69 6.40
C ARG A 62 -10.15 -1.65 6.71
N LYS A 63 -10.49 -0.85 5.71
CA LYS A 63 -11.61 0.09 5.75
C LYS A 63 -12.45 -0.13 4.50
N GLU A 64 -13.76 -0.18 4.69
CA GLU A 64 -14.70 -0.29 3.57
C GLU A 64 -14.52 0.93 2.65
N CYS A 65 -14.46 0.66 1.35
CA CYS A 65 -14.36 1.70 0.33
C CYS A 65 -15.34 1.36 -0.79
N ARG A 66 -16.17 2.35 -1.15
CA ARG A 66 -17.21 2.16 -2.17
C ARG A 66 -16.56 2.06 -3.56
N LYS A 67 -17.08 1.13 -4.38
CA LYS A 67 -16.66 0.99 -5.78
C LYS A 67 -17.16 2.17 -6.62
N GLY A 68 -16.32 2.65 -7.54
CA GLY A 68 -16.74 3.53 -8.64
C GLY A 68 -16.73 5.03 -8.34
N GLU A 69 -16.23 5.46 -7.19
CA GLU A 69 -16.00 6.87 -6.87
C GLU A 69 -14.51 7.20 -6.96
N ASP A 70 -14.18 8.45 -7.29
CA ASP A 70 -12.80 8.94 -7.25
C ASP A 70 -12.31 8.94 -5.79
N ILE A 71 -11.19 8.27 -5.56
CA ILE A 71 -10.59 8.13 -4.23
C ILE A 71 -9.36 9.03 -4.16
N GLU A 72 -9.35 9.93 -3.19
CA GLU A 72 -8.15 10.70 -2.86
C GLU A 72 -7.35 9.93 -1.81
N LEU A 73 -6.11 9.55 -2.11
CA LEU A 73 -5.23 8.84 -1.19
C LEU A 73 -4.22 9.81 -0.59
N GLN A 74 -4.10 9.82 0.73
CA GLN A 74 -3.25 10.76 1.45
C GLN A 74 -2.34 10.05 2.44
N LEU A 75 -1.13 10.59 2.58
CA LEU A 75 -0.16 10.23 3.61
C LEU A 75 0.25 11.50 4.36
N GLU A 76 0.00 11.52 5.66
CA GLU A 76 0.53 12.53 6.58
C GLU A 76 1.79 11.99 7.26
N TYR A 77 2.85 12.80 7.24
CA TYR A 77 4.10 12.55 7.97
C TYR A 77 4.28 13.60 9.07
N LYS A 78 4.61 13.11 10.25
CA LYS A 78 5.20 13.86 11.37
C LYS A 78 6.50 13.17 11.76
N GLU A 79 7.36 13.87 12.49
CA GLU A 79 8.67 13.35 12.89
C GLU A 79 8.59 11.96 13.57
N ASP A 80 7.55 11.74 14.37
CA ASP A 80 7.34 10.51 15.15
C ASP A 80 6.29 9.56 14.55
N SER A 81 5.58 9.96 13.50
CA SER A 81 4.40 9.20 13.06
C SER A 81 4.04 9.33 11.59
N TYR A 82 3.48 8.24 11.07
CA TYR A 82 2.84 8.17 9.76
C TYR A 82 1.35 7.90 9.91
N THR A 83 0.53 8.58 9.13
CA THR A 83 -0.92 8.33 9.06
C THR A 83 -1.38 8.31 7.62
N PHE A 84 -1.92 7.18 7.18
CA PHE A 84 -2.62 7.10 5.89
C PHE A 84 -4.10 7.45 6.05
N SER A 85 -4.66 8.08 5.03
CA SER A 85 -6.09 8.36 4.94
C SER A 85 -6.56 8.32 3.50
N PHE A 86 -7.88 8.23 3.34
CA PHE A 86 -8.51 8.34 2.03
C PHE A 86 -9.77 9.21 2.09
N GLY A 87 -10.03 9.92 1.01
CA GLY A 87 -11.19 10.79 0.82
C GLY A 87 -12.13 10.22 -0.24
N ILE A 88 -13.44 10.16 0.06
CA ILE A 88 -14.50 9.79 -0.88
C ILE A 88 -15.65 10.77 -0.72
N ALA A 89 -16.11 11.39 -1.82
CA ALA A 89 -17.24 12.33 -1.80
C ALA A 89 -17.12 13.45 -0.74
N GLY A 90 -15.89 13.88 -0.41
CA GLY A 90 -15.59 14.89 0.60
C GLY A 90 -15.50 14.37 2.05
N GLU A 91 -15.77 13.09 2.29
CA GLU A 91 -15.57 12.45 3.59
C GLU A 91 -14.18 11.82 3.67
N THR A 92 -13.42 12.14 4.72
CA THR A 92 -12.07 11.59 4.95
C THR A 92 -12.10 10.50 6.01
N THR A 93 -11.60 9.32 5.68
CA THR A 93 -11.40 8.21 6.60
C THR A 93 -9.92 8.00 6.86
N LYS A 94 -9.54 7.94 8.15
CA LYS A 94 -8.15 7.69 8.58
C LYS A 94 -7.94 6.23 8.94
N PHE A 95 -6.76 5.72 8.63
CA PHE A 95 -6.23 4.50 9.23
C PHE A 95 -5.57 4.80 10.57
N ASP A 96 -5.21 3.74 11.29
CA ASP A 96 -4.43 3.86 12.52
C ASP A 96 -3.03 4.44 12.22
N THR A 97 -2.58 5.32 13.09
CA THR A 97 -1.24 5.91 13.06
C THR A 97 -0.19 4.89 13.51
N PHE A 98 1.00 4.92 12.93
CA PHE A 98 2.14 4.09 13.34
C PHE A 98 3.43 4.89 13.43
N ASP A 99 4.40 4.38 14.19
CA ASP A 99 5.64 5.09 14.53
C ASP A 99 6.58 5.13 13.31
N THR A 100 7.24 6.27 13.05
CA THR A 100 8.25 6.34 11.98
C THR A 100 9.39 5.37 12.21
N LEU A 101 9.72 5.10 13.47
CA LEU A 101 10.70 4.11 13.90
C LEU A 101 10.31 2.70 13.46
N ASP A 102 9.04 2.37 13.26
CA ASP A 102 8.62 1.03 12.82
C ASP A 102 9.17 0.67 11.44
N LEU A 103 9.53 1.65 10.60
CA LEU A 103 10.09 1.42 9.27
C LEU A 103 11.60 1.66 9.18
N VAL A 104 12.22 2.27 10.19
CA VAL A 104 13.66 2.56 10.19
C VAL A 104 14.46 1.62 11.09
N GLY A 105 15.74 1.50 10.77
CA GLY A 105 16.73 0.74 11.53
C GLY A 105 18.12 1.36 11.37
N PRO A 106 19.16 0.77 11.97
CA PRO A 106 20.53 1.26 11.85
C PRO A 106 21.08 0.95 10.46
N ASP A 107 20.80 1.82 9.49
CA ASP A 107 21.28 1.70 8.12
C ASP A 107 21.50 3.08 7.46
N PHE A 108 21.96 3.07 6.20
CA PHE A 108 22.48 4.26 5.51
C PHE A 108 21.49 4.88 4.50
N THR A 109 20.27 4.36 4.39
CA THR A 109 19.26 4.89 3.45
C THR A 109 18.02 5.35 4.18
N GLY A 110 17.29 6.31 3.64
CA GLY A 110 16.00 6.74 4.17
C GLY A 110 14.84 6.03 3.46
N PRO A 111 13.63 6.03 4.06
CA PRO A 111 12.43 5.63 3.34
C PRO A 111 12.14 6.61 2.20
N ILE A 112 11.61 6.09 1.10
CA ILE A 112 11.07 6.88 -0.02
C ILE A 112 9.54 6.85 0.03
N ILE A 113 8.90 7.95 -0.36
CA ILE A 113 7.45 8.02 -0.54
C ILE A 113 7.18 8.04 -2.04
N GLY A 114 6.30 7.18 -2.50
CA GLY A 114 5.92 7.12 -3.90
C GLY A 114 4.60 6.40 -4.12
N VAL A 115 4.15 6.37 -5.36
CA VAL A 115 3.04 5.52 -5.79
C VAL A 115 3.58 4.22 -6.36
N PHE A 116 2.84 3.13 -6.16
CA PHE A 116 3.17 1.83 -6.71
C PHE A 116 1.97 1.20 -7.41
N SER A 117 2.26 0.25 -8.28
CA SER A 117 1.29 -0.68 -8.83
C SER A 117 1.96 -2.03 -9.01
N THR A 118 1.32 -3.10 -8.53
CA THR A 118 1.74 -4.48 -8.76
C THR A 118 0.52 -5.28 -9.19
N CYS A 119 0.58 -5.90 -10.36
CA CYS A 119 -0.49 -6.73 -10.89
C CYS A 119 0.05 -8.11 -11.25
N SER A 120 -0.79 -9.14 -11.08
CA SER A 120 -0.45 -10.51 -11.45
C SER A 120 -0.40 -10.75 -12.96
N GLU A 121 -0.96 -9.87 -13.77
CA GLU A 121 -1.00 -9.97 -15.23
C GLU A 121 -0.32 -8.74 -15.89
N GLU A 122 0.28 -8.95 -17.06
CA GLU A 122 1.21 -8.00 -17.71
C GLU A 122 0.54 -6.79 -18.38
N GLU A 123 -0.80 -6.73 -18.47
CA GLU A 123 -1.52 -5.72 -19.28
C GLU A 123 -2.58 -4.93 -18.50
N SER A 124 -2.17 -4.23 -17.45
CA SER A 124 -3.02 -3.25 -16.77
C SER A 124 -2.34 -1.87 -16.69
N SER A 125 -2.96 -0.85 -17.26
CA SER A 125 -2.53 0.55 -17.09
C SER A 125 -3.34 1.23 -16.01
N LEU A 126 -2.68 1.84 -15.04
CA LEU A 126 -3.28 2.66 -14.00
C LEU A 126 -2.76 4.10 -14.12
N ILE A 127 -3.67 5.07 -13.97
CA ILE A 127 -3.33 6.49 -14.02
C ILE A 127 -3.60 7.10 -12.64
N PHE A 128 -2.57 7.71 -12.06
CA PHE A 128 -2.73 8.64 -10.96
C PHE A 128 -2.83 10.05 -11.58
N PRO A 129 -4.02 10.67 -11.59
CA PRO A 129 -4.23 11.92 -12.33
C PRO A 129 -3.50 13.10 -11.69
N ASP A 130 -3.23 13.03 -10.39
CA ASP A 130 -2.54 14.07 -9.63
C ASP A 130 -1.67 13.46 -8.52
N LEU A 131 -0.58 14.15 -8.19
CA LEU A 131 0.29 13.85 -7.05
C LEU A 131 0.77 15.16 -6.45
N LYS A 132 0.35 15.42 -5.22
CA LYS A 132 0.71 16.63 -4.47
C LYS A 132 1.64 16.29 -3.31
N VAL A 133 2.74 17.04 -3.21
CA VAL A 133 3.64 17.05 -2.06
C VAL A 133 3.64 18.47 -1.51
N ALA A 134 3.32 18.64 -0.23
CA ALA A 134 3.13 19.93 0.42
C ALA A 134 3.86 19.98 1.76
#